data_AF-A0A833MT80-F1
#
_entry.id   AF-A0A833MT80-F1
#
_cell.length_a   1.000
_cell.length_b   1.000
_cell.length_c   1.000
_cell.angle_alpha   90.00
_cell.angle_beta   90.00
_cell.angle_gamma   90.00
#
_symmetry.space_group_name_H-M   'P 1'
#
loop_
_entity.id
_entity.type
_entity.pdbx_description
1 polymer ?
#
loop_
_entity_poly.entity_id
_entity_poly.type
_entity_poly.pdbx_seq_one_letter_code
_entity_poly.pdbx_strand_id
1 'polypeptide(L)' 'MDKSRFPVPIDPAVAQAVDLLGEDAREFFEERAALIEFDGGIPRIDAERYALEQTREEFGLPLP' A
#
# COMPACT_ATOMS: atom_id res chain seq x y z
N MET A 1 -5.62 1.57 19.10
CA MET A 1 -5.02 2.34 17.99
C MET A 1 -3.67 1.71 17.74
N ASP A 2 -3.68 0.60 17.02
CA ASP A 2 -2.45 -0.10 16.65
C ASP A 2 -1.70 0.82 15.69
N LYS A 3 -0.49 1.23 16.08
CA LYS A 3 0.42 1.90 15.15
C LYS A 3 0.85 0.82 14.18
N SER A 4 0.30 0.81 12.96
CA SER A 4 0.79 -0.06 11.88
C SER A 4 2.30 -0.15 11.96
N ARG A 5 2.81 -1.37 12.11
CA ARG A 5 4.25 -1.66 12.16
C ARG A 5 4.92 -1.37 10.82
N PHE A 6 4.14 -1.09 9.79
CA PHE A 6 4.61 -0.76 8.46
C PHE A 6 5.18 0.66 8.39
N PRO A 7 6.37 0.84 7.81
CA PRO A 7 6.93 2.16 7.59
C PRO A 7 6.03 2.99 6.66
N VAL A 8 5.97 4.30 6.91
CA VAL A 8 5.25 5.24 6.04
C VAL A 8 5.71 5.08 4.60
N PRO A 9 4.80 5.03 3.61
CA PRO A 9 5.18 4.96 2.20
C PRO A 9 6.14 6.08 1.77
N ILE A 10 7.03 5.77 0.83
CA ILE A 10 8.04 6.71 0.32
C ILE A 10 7.39 7.80 -0.53
N ASP A 11 6.43 7.41 -1.38
CA ASP A 11 5.73 8.36 -2.25
C ASP A 11 4.66 9.13 -1.43
N PRO A 12 4.72 10.48 -1.38
CA PRO A 12 3.77 11.29 -0.63
C PRO A 12 2.31 11.12 -1.08
N ALA A 13 2.06 10.81 -2.35
CA ALA A 13 0.71 10.56 -2.85
C ALA A 13 0.20 9.20 -2.36
N VAL A 14 1.06 8.18 -2.32
CA VAL A 14 0.73 6.87 -1.75
C VAL A 14 0.49 6.99 -0.24
N ALA A 15 1.34 7.72 0.48
CA ALA A 15 1.17 7.95 1.91
C ALA A 15 -0.19 8.59 2.25
N GLN A 16 -0.61 9.61 1.49
CA GLN A 16 -1.91 10.23 1.65
C GLN A 16 -3.07 9.27 1.32
N ALA A 17 -2.94 8.46 0.27
CA ALA A 17 -3.96 7.49 -0.08
C ALA A 17 -4.11 6.39 0.98
N VAL A 18 -3.00 5.89 1.52
CA VAL A 18 -2.96 4.85 2.56
C VAL A 18 -3.53 5.35 3.88
N ASP A 19 -3.34 6.63 4.22
CA ASP A 19 -3.93 7.24 5.43
C ASP A 19 -5.46 7.27 5.40
N LEU A 20 -6.06 7.26 4.20
CA LEU A 20 -7.51 7.23 3.99
C LEU A 20 -8.10 5.81 3.91
N LEU A 21 -7.26 4.77 3.93
CA LEU A 21 -7.73 3.38 3.90
C LEU A 21 -8.31 2.97 5.25
N GLY A 22 -9.36 2.13 5.19
CA GLY A 22 -9.80 1.36 6.36
C GLY A 22 -8.76 0.31 6.75
N GLU A 23 -8.92 -0.27 7.94
CA GLU A 23 -7.95 -1.25 8.50
C GLU A 23 -7.70 -2.44 7.56
N ASP A 24 -8.75 -3.06 7.01
CA ASP A 24 -8.61 -4.22 6.11
C ASP A 24 -7.86 -3.87 4.80
N ALA A 25 -8.20 -2.73 4.19
CA ALA A 25 -7.55 -2.28 2.95
C ALA A 25 -6.10 -1.86 3.21
N ARG A 26 -5.82 -1.28 4.37
CA ARG A 26 -4.47 -0.93 4.80
C ARG A 26 -3.61 -2.16 5.02
N GLU A 27 -4.11 -3.17 5.73
CA GLU A 27 -3.38 -4.43 5.95
C GLU A 27 -3.06 -5.11 4.61
N PHE A 28 -4.03 -5.19 3.70
CA PHE A 28 -3.82 -5.72 2.36
C PHE A 28 -2.75 -4.94 1.58
N PHE A 29 -2.79 -3.60 1.62
CA PHE A 29 -1.76 -2.76 1.00
C PHE A 29 -0.37 -3.07 1.55
N GLU A 30 -0.24 -3.17 2.88
CA GLU A 30 1.02 -3.44 3.57
C GLU A 30 1.58 -4.81 3.16
N GLU A 31 0.76 -5.85 3.13
CA GLU A 31 1.17 -7.19 2.67
C GLU A 31 1.58 -7.20 1.19
N ARG A 32 0.80 -6.55 0.31
CA ARG A 32 1.13 -6.48 -1.12
C ARG A 32 2.42 -5.70 -1.37
N ALA A 33 2.64 -4.60 -0.66
CA ALA A 33 3.86 -3.81 -0.80
C ALA A 33 5.10 -4.64 -0.40
N ALA A 34 5.03 -5.38 0.71
CA ALA A 34 6.10 -6.28 1.13
C ALA A 34 6.39 -7.37 0.09
N LEU A 35 5.34 -8.04 -0.40
CA LEU A 35 5.50 -9.12 -1.39
C LEU A 35 6.09 -8.60 -2.70
N ILE A 36 5.63 -7.46 -3.20
CA ILE A 36 6.15 -6.89 -4.45
C ILE A 36 7.60 -6.41 -4.28
N GLU A 37 7.95 -5.84 -3.12
CA GLU A 37 9.32 -5.40 -2.83
C GLU A 37 10.28 -6.59 -2.73
N PHE A 38 9.99 -7.56 -1.86
CA PHE A 38 10.94 -8.62 -1.51
C PHE A 38 10.90 -9.82 -2.47
N ASP A 39 9.71 -10.30 -2.83
CA ASP A 39 9.58 -11.43 -3.77
C ASP A 39 9.68 -10.96 -5.23
N GLY A 40 9.18 -9.77 -5.54
CA GLY A 40 9.25 -9.18 -6.87
C GLY A 40 10.60 -8.53 -7.21
N GLY A 41 11.43 -8.24 -6.20
CA GLY A 41 12.68 -7.49 -6.37
C GLY A 41 12.47 -6.08 -6.90
N ILE A 42 11.28 -5.51 -6.68
CA ILE A 42 10.90 -4.18 -7.15
C ILE A 42 11.33 -3.14 -6.11
N PRO A 43 11.87 -1.97 -6.52
CA PRO A 43 12.16 -0.89 -5.58
C PRO A 43 10.92 -0.52 -4.76
N ARG A 44 11.10 -0.31 -3.46
CA ARG A 44 10.01 -0.03 -2.52
C ARG A 44 9.02 1.05 -3.01
N ILE A 45 9.52 2.13 -3.60
CA ILE A 45 8.65 3.22 -4.13
C ILE A 45 7.70 2.73 -5.23
N ASP A 46 8.16 1.82 -6.09
CA ASP A 46 7.33 1.26 -7.16
C ASP A 46 6.45 0.12 -6.62
N ALA A 47 6.97 -0.69 -5.69
CA ALA A 47 6.21 -1.72 -5.00
C ALA A 47 4.99 -1.15 -4.27
N GLU A 48 5.16 -0.03 -3.56
CA GLU A 48 4.09 0.70 -2.88
C GLU A 48 3.04 1.24 -3.87
N ARG A 49 3.45 1.73 -5.04
CA ARG A 49 2.51 2.20 -6.07
C ARG A 49 1.66 1.05 -6.61
N TYR A 50 2.30 -0.06 -7.00
CA TYR A 50 1.60 -1.25 -7.47
C TYR A 50 0.69 -1.85 -6.40
N ALA A 51 1.15 -1.91 -5.15
CA ALA A 51 0.34 -2.39 -4.04
C ALA A 51 -0.91 -1.53 -3.85
N LEU A 52 -0.80 -0.20 -3.96
CA LEU A 52 -1.95 0.69 -3.86
C LEU A 52 -2.94 0.50 -5.01
N GLU A 53 -2.46 0.32 -6.24
CA GLU A 53 -3.32 0.00 -7.39
C GLU A 53 -4.12 -1.29 -7.14
N GLN A 54 -3.44 -2.37 -6.74
CA GLN A 54 -4.10 -3.64 -6.45
C GLN A 54 -5.04 -3.56 -5.25
N THR A 55 -4.70 -2.78 -4.23
CA THR A 55 -5.59 -2.53 -3.10
C THR A 55 -6.88 -1.85 -3.55
N ARG A 56 -6.78 -0.89 -4.48
CA ARG A 56 -7.98 -0.21 -5.00
C ARG A 56 -8.84 -1.15 -5.81
N GLU A 57 -8.24 -2.01 -6.62
CA GLU A 57 -8.96 -3.02 -7.40
C GLU A 57 -9.72 -3.99 -6.47
N GLU A 58 -9.06 -4.53 -5.45
CA GLU A 58 -9.66 -5.52 -4.55
C GLU A 58 -10.79 -4.93 -3.68
N PHE A 59 -10.64 -3.68 -3.23
CA PHE A 59 -11.62 -3.04 -2.34
C PHE A 59 -12.61 -2.12 -3.08
N GLY A 60 -12.54 -2.06 -4.43
CA GLY A 60 -13.41 -1.21 -5.25
C GLY A 60 -13.26 0.29 -4.98
N LEU A 61 -12.05 0.72 -4.60
CA LEU A 61 -11.75 2.11 -4.28
C LEU A 61 -11.49 2.92 -5.57
N PRO A 62 -11.78 4.22 -5.58
CA PRO A 62 -11.55 5.04 -6.76
C PRO A 62 -10.05 5.08 -7.13
N LEU A 63 -9.78 4.83 -8.41
CA LEU A 63 -8.50 5.12 -9.04
C LEU A 63 -8.36 6.65 -9.21
N PRO A 64 -7.15 7.22 -9.06
CA PRO A 64 -6.89 8.65 -9.21
C PRO A 64 -7.00 9.12 -10.66
#